data_AF-A0A9D5V972-F1
#
_entry.id   AF-A0A9D5V972-F1
#
_cell.length_a   1.000
_cell.length_b   1.000
_cell.length_c   1.000
_cell.angle_alpha   90.00
_cell.angle_beta   90.00
_cell.angle_gamma   90.00
#
_symmetry.space_group_name_H-M   'P 1'
#
loop_
_entity.id
_entity.type
_entity.pdbx_description
1 polymer ?
#
loop_
_entity_poly.entity_id
_entity_poly.type
_entity_poly.pdbx_seq_one_letter_code
_entity_poly.pdbx_strand_id
1 'polypeptide(L)' 'KLSYRLHETGDGWRVFDVLVEGVSVVANYRAQFNQLLRSGSVDELLSRLEEKARAGESEKAKGSD' A
#
# COMPACT_ATOMS: atom_id res chain seq x y z
N LYS A 1 -15.32 -11.36 -2.45
CA LYS A 1 -14.65 -11.67 -3.74
C LYS A 1 -13.31 -10.94 -3.84
N LEU A 2 -12.27 -11.67 -4.28
CA LEU A 2 -10.94 -11.12 -4.54
C LEU A 2 -10.71 -11.02 -6.06
N SER A 3 -10.11 -9.94 -6.54
CA SER A 3 -9.76 -9.76 -7.95
C SER A 3 -8.42 -9.07 -8.10
N TYR A 4 -7.70 -9.34 -9.18
CA TYR A 4 -6.35 -8.81 -9.42
C TYR A 4 -6.33 -8.02 -10.71
N ARG A 5 -5.64 -6.89 -10.72
CA ARG A 5 -5.27 -6.18 -11.96
C ARG A 5 -3.81 -6.45 -12.26
N LEU A 6 -3.56 -6.86 -13.50
CA LEU A 6 -2.24 -7.25 -13.96
C LEU A 6 -1.80 -6.37 -15.12
N HIS A 7 -0.50 -6.17 -15.22
CA HIS A 7 0.17 -5.48 -16.30
C HIS A 7 1.17 -6.44 -16.94
N GLU A 8 1.18 -6.52 -18.26
CA GLU A 8 2.12 -7.35 -19.00
C GLU A 8 3.48 -6.65 -19.10
N THR A 9 4.54 -7.36 -18.76
CA THR A 9 5.92 -6.90 -18.85
C THR A 9 6.69 -7.82 -19.80
N GLY A 10 7.93 -7.45 -20.17
CA GLY A 10 8.80 -8.34 -20.96
C GLY A 10 9.03 -9.71 -20.30
N ASP A 11 8.90 -9.79 -18.97
CA ASP A 11 9.04 -11.01 -18.19
C ASP A 11 7.68 -11.68 -17.87
N GLY A 12 6.61 -11.26 -18.53
CA GLY A 12 5.24 -11.75 -18.35
C GLY A 12 4.36 -10.88 -17.45
N TRP A 13 3.23 -11.42 -17.01
CA TRP A 13 2.22 -10.70 -16.24
C TRP A 13 2.65 -10.44 -14.78
N ARG A 14 2.51 -9.20 -14.35
CA ARG A 14 2.76 -8.76 -12.97
C ARG A 14 1.49 -8.17 -12.36
N VAL A 15 1.16 -8.55 -11.15
CA VAL A 15 0.06 -7.94 -10.39
C VAL A 15 0.49 -6.54 -9.94
N PHE A 16 -0.35 -5.55 -10.19
CA PHE A 16 -0.10 -4.18 -9.70
C PHE A 16 -1.20 -3.69 -8.74
N ASP A 17 -2.35 -4.35 -8.69
CA ASP A 17 -3.42 -3.99 -7.76
C ASP A 17 -4.31 -5.19 -7.41
N VAL A 18 -4.87 -5.12 -6.20
CA VAL A 18 -5.79 -6.11 -5.65
C VAL A 18 -7.10 -5.39 -5.32
N LEU A 19 -8.22 -6.00 -5.70
CA LEU A 19 -9.56 -5.53 -5.40
C LEU A 19 -10.19 -6.47 -4.38
N VAL A 20 -10.58 -5.93 -3.23
CA VAL A 20 -11.32 -6.64 -2.18
C VAL A 20 -12.75 -6.14 -2.21
N GLU A 21 -13.70 -7.04 -2.49
CA GLU A 21 -15.11 -6.67 -2.71
C GLU A 21 -15.28 -5.53 -3.73
N GLY A 22 -14.45 -5.54 -4.77
CA GLY A 22 -14.47 -4.51 -5.82
C GLY A 22 -13.74 -3.21 -5.47
N VAL A 23 -13.25 -3.05 -4.24
CA VAL A 23 -12.49 -1.88 -3.81
C VAL A 23 -11.00 -2.09 -4.06
N SER A 24 -10.42 -1.24 -4.92
CA SER A 24 -8.98 -1.24 -5.21
C SER A 24 -8.16 -0.80 -4.00
N VAL A 25 -7.20 -1.62 -3.61
CA VAL A 25 -6.25 -1.31 -2.56
C VAL A 25 -5.38 -0.11 -2.96
N VAL A 26 -4.85 -0.10 -4.19
CA VAL A 26 -4.03 1.03 -4.69
C VAL A 26 -4.83 2.33 -4.71
N ALA A 27 -6.07 2.32 -5.19
CA ALA A 27 -6.90 3.53 -5.22
C ALA A 27 -7.21 4.06 -3.82
N ASN A 28 -7.48 3.16 -2.87
CA ASN A 28 -7.71 3.51 -1.47
C ASN A 28 -6.48 4.20 -0.85
N TYR A 29 -5.29 3.61 -0.98
CA TYR A 29 -4.05 4.20 -0.44
C TYR A 29 -3.71 5.54 -1.11
N ARG A 30 -3.89 5.65 -2.43
CA ARG A 30 -3.68 6.91 -3.15
C ARG A 30 -4.59 8.03 -2.64
N ALA A 31 -5.85 7.74 -2.32
CA ALA A 31 -6.76 8.73 -1.75
C ALA A 31 -6.26 9.24 -0.38
N GLN A 32 -5.76 8.35 0.47
CA GLN A 32 -5.18 8.71 1.77
C GLN A 32 -3.92 9.58 1.62
N PHE A 33 -3.04 9.24 0.68
CA PHE A 33 -1.83 10.03 0.43
C PHE A 33 -2.17 11.42 -0.13
N ASN A 34 -3.12 11.50 -1.08
CA ASN A 34 -3.60 12.77 -1.61
C ASN A 34 -4.21 13.66 -0.52
N GLN A 35 -4.90 13.07 0.46
CA GLN A 35 -5.40 13.82 1.60
C GLN A 35 -4.28 14.38 2.48
N LEU A 36 -3.24 13.57 2.74
CA LEU A 36 -2.09 14.02 3.52
C LEU A 36 -1.30 15.13 2.80
N LEU A 37 -1.04 14.96 1.51
CA LEU A 37 -0.30 15.93 0.69
C LEU A 37 -1.04 17.25 0.49
N ARG A 38 -2.36 17.31 0.73
CA ARG A 38 -3.12 18.57 0.75
C ARG A 38 -2.82 19.42 1.99
N SER A 39 -2.40 18.80 3.09
CA SER A 39 -2.16 19.46 4.38
C SER A 39 -0.72 19.39 4.86
N GLY A 40 0.16 18.68 4.14
CA GLY A 40 1.54 18.39 4.53
C GLY A 40 2.49 18.25 3.34
N SER A 41 3.72 17.84 3.60
CA SER A 41 4.76 17.68 2.58
C SER A 41 4.97 16.20 2.17
N VAL A 42 5.71 16.00 1.08
CA VAL A 42 6.17 14.66 0.66
C VAL A 42 7.06 14.01 1.73
N ASP A 43 7.88 14.79 2.42
CA ASP A 43 8.74 14.28 3.49
C ASP A 43 7.91 13.73 4.65
N GLU A 44 6.82 14.41 5.01
CA GLU A 44 5.90 13.94 6.06
C GLU A 44 5.21 12.63 5.67
N LEU A 45 4.84 12.48 4.39
CA LEU A 45 4.33 11.21 3.86
C LEU A 45 5.38 10.10 3.98
N LEU A 46 6.64 10.38 3.64
CA LEU A 46 7.72 9.42 3.71
C LEU A 46 7.98 8.96 5.14
N SER A 47 8.07 9.89 6.11
CA SER A 47 8.27 9.56 7.52
C SER A 47 7.16 8.64 8.06
N ARG A 48 5.89 8.93 7.70
CA ARG A 48 4.76 8.07 8.11
C ARG A 48 4.82 6.67 7.49
N LEU A 49 5.29 6.54 6.25
CA LEU A 49 5.49 5.25 5.60
C LEU A 49 6.58 4.43 6.31
N GLU A 50 7.70 5.05 6.65
CA GLU A 50 8.77 4.40 7.40
C GLU A 50 8.32 3.95 8.80
N GLU A 51 7.59 4.81 9.52
CA GLU A 51 7.01 4.45 10.82
C GLU A 51 6.09 3.24 10.72
N LYS A 52 5.21 3.22 9.71
CA LYS A 52 4.29 2.10 9.48
C LYS A 52 5.02 0.81 9.09
N ALA A 53 6.10 0.91 8.30
CA ALA A 53 6.93 -0.23 7.95
C ALA A 53 7.60 -0.84 9.20
N ARG A 54 8.20 0.00 10.06
CA ARG A 54 8.81 -0.43 11.33
C ARG A 54 7.80 -1.04 12.30
N ALA A 55 6.60 -0.46 12.39
CA ALA A 55 5.52 -0.99 13.22
C ALA A 55 5.09 -2.40 12.77
N GLY A 56 4.94 -2.60 11.45
CA GLY A 56 4.59 -3.92 10.89
C GLY A 56 5.66 -5.00 11.13
N GLU A 57 6.94 -4.62 11.19
CA GLU A 57 8.04 -5.52 11.57
C GLU A 57 7.96 -5.92 13.06
N SER A 58 7.62 -4.97 13.94
CA SER A 58 7.44 -5.25 15.37
C SER A 58 6.22 -6.12 15.66
N GLU A 59 5.14 -6.00 14.88
CA GLU A 59 3.96 -6.87 14.99
C GLU A 59 4.25 -8.29 14.48
N LYS A 60 5.00 -8.43 13.38
CA LYS A 60 5.47 -9.74 12.90
C LYS A 60 6.37 -10.46 13.91
N ALA A 61 7.23 -9.73 14.62
CA ALA A 61 8.13 -10.30 15.62
C ALA A 61 7.39 -10.82 16.87
N LYS A 62 6.21 -10.28 17.18
CA LYS A 62 5.42 -10.62 18.38
C LYS A 62 4.40 -11.74 18.16
N GLY A 63 4.05 -12.05 16.91
CA GLY A 63 3.15 -13.15 16.53
C GLY A 63 3.85 -14.47 16.21
N SER A 64 5.16 -14.56 16.46
CA SER A 64 5.98 -15.76 16.24
C SER A 64 6.38 -16.50 17.53
N ASP A 65 5.79 -16.12 18.67
CA ASP A 65 5.93 -16.77 19.98
C ASP A 65 4.62 -17.46 20.37
#